data_AF-A0A9Q3I2M8-F1
#
_entry.id   AF-A0A9Q3I2M8-F1
#
_cell.length_a   1.000
_cell.length_b   1.000
_cell.length_c   1.000
_cell.angle_alpha   90.00
_cell.angle_beta   90.00
_cell.angle_gamma   90.00
#
_symmetry.space_group_name_H-M   'P 1'
#
loop_
_entity.id
_entity.type
_entity.pdbx_description
1 polymer ?
#
loop_
_entity_poly.entity_id
_entity_poly.type
_entity_poly.pdbx_seq_one_letter_code
_entity_poly.pdbx_strand_id
1 'polypeptide(L)'
;MDLPPSSYHDSLEELWDEEEEPEELEAMNFVPSSYHQYLDVFSKVKAEKLPPNCTCDHHIKLEGSLPPVRVVYSLSNQESDTLRNYISENIEKGFIQPSSSSPGPPVLFVKKKDGASIRVLISTNSMLLLGRRSIL
;
A
#
# COMPACT_ATOMS: atom_id res chain seq x y z
N MET A 1 8.85 24.65 -40.29
CA MET A 1 7.87 23.54 -40.27
C MET A 1 7.57 23.32 -38.81
N ASP A 2 6.52 23.99 -38.35
CA ASP A 2 6.21 24.11 -36.93
C ASP A 2 5.37 22.91 -36.48
N LEU A 3 5.78 22.30 -35.38
CA LEU A 3 5.13 21.15 -34.76
C LEU A 3 3.73 21.56 -34.23
N PRO A 4 2.70 20.70 -34.34
CA PRO A 4 1.39 20.99 -33.79
C PRO A 4 1.44 21.00 -32.24
N PRO A 5 0.55 21.77 -31.59
CA PRO A 5 0.61 22.01 -30.15
C PRO A 5 0.32 20.73 -29.37
N SER A 6 1.03 20.60 -28.25
CA SER A 6 0.81 19.63 -27.18
C SER A 6 -0.64 19.67 -26.67
N SER A 7 -1.55 18.93 -27.30
CA SER A 7 -2.92 18.72 -26.80
C SER A 7 -3.07 17.41 -26.02
N TYR A 8 -1.98 16.84 -25.53
CA TYR A 8 -1.98 15.55 -24.84
C TYR A 8 -1.98 15.67 -23.31
N HIS A 9 -2.14 16.87 -22.75
CA HIS A 9 -1.95 17.08 -21.32
C HIS A 9 -3.22 17.46 -20.55
N ASP A 10 -4.40 17.10 -21.05
CA ASP A 10 -5.65 17.52 -20.39
C ASP A 10 -6.76 16.46 -20.41
N SER A 11 -6.41 15.18 -20.59
CA SER A 11 -7.40 14.08 -20.63
C SER A 11 -7.09 12.94 -19.68
N LEU A 12 -6.10 13.12 -18.80
CA LEU A 12 -5.55 12.05 -17.95
C LEU A 12 -5.51 12.40 -16.46
N GLU A 13 -5.93 13.61 -16.06
CA GLU A 13 -5.97 14.02 -14.64
C GLU A 13 -7.38 14.06 -14.03
N GLU A 14 -8.45 13.76 -14.78
CA GLU A 14 -9.84 13.79 -14.26
C GLU A 14 -10.52 12.40 -14.17
N LEU A 15 -9.79 11.30 -14.38
CA LEU A 15 -10.35 9.94 -14.38
C LEU A 15 -10.04 9.12 -13.13
N TRP A 16 -9.63 9.76 -12.03
CA TRP A 16 -9.29 9.07 -10.78
C TRP A 16 -10.13 9.52 -9.58
N ASP A 17 -11.36 9.96 -9.85
CA ASP A 17 -12.38 10.10 -8.83
C ASP A 17 -13.60 9.25 -9.24
N GLU A 18 -13.91 8.27 -8.38
CA GLU A 18 -15.08 7.36 -8.40
C GLU A 18 -15.07 6.24 -9.47
N GLU A 19 -14.21 5.22 -9.32
CA GLU A 19 -14.34 3.95 -10.04
C GLU A 19 -15.38 3.03 -9.35
N GLU A 20 -16.57 2.95 -9.92
CA GLU A 20 -17.47 1.79 -9.78
C GLU A 20 -16.74 0.52 -10.27
N GLU A 21 -16.89 -0.59 -9.54
CA GLU A 21 -16.19 -1.85 -9.85
C GLU A 21 -16.66 -2.40 -11.22
N PRO A 22 -15.78 -2.50 -12.23
CA PRO A 22 -16.17 -3.02 -13.52
C PRO A 22 -16.45 -4.52 -13.43
N GLU A 23 -17.63 -4.94 -13.91
CA GLU A 23 -17.94 -6.37 -14.10
C GLU A 23 -16.86 -7.01 -15.02
N GLU A 24 -16.59 -8.32 -14.93
CA GLU A 24 -15.53 -9.00 -15.71
C GLU A 24 -15.64 -8.75 -17.23
N LEU A 25 -16.86 -8.45 -17.72
CA LEU A 25 -17.17 -8.05 -19.09
C LEU A 25 -16.58 -6.67 -19.48
N GLU A 26 -16.54 -5.72 -18.55
CA GLU A 26 -15.96 -4.41 -18.77
C GLU A 26 -14.43 -4.44 -18.75
N ALA A 27 -13.82 -5.27 -17.89
CA ALA A 27 -12.38 -5.46 -17.84
C ALA A 27 -11.81 -5.97 -19.19
N MET A 28 -12.57 -6.79 -19.92
CA MET A 28 -12.18 -7.27 -21.26
C MET A 28 -12.01 -6.16 -22.29
N ASN A 29 -12.67 -5.01 -22.11
CA ASN A 29 -12.56 -3.87 -23.02
C ASN A 29 -11.25 -3.08 -22.80
N PHE A 30 -10.70 -3.12 -21.59
CA PHE A 30 -9.47 -2.40 -21.22
C PHE A 30 -8.22 -3.27 -21.31
N VAL A 31 -8.37 -4.60 -21.16
CA VAL A 31 -7.25 -5.54 -21.19
C VAL A 31 -7.03 -6.04 -22.63
N PRO A 32 -5.81 -5.93 -23.20
CA PRO A 32 -5.53 -6.48 -24.53
C PRO A 32 -5.82 -7.98 -24.60
N SER A 33 -6.32 -8.47 -25.74
CA SER A 33 -6.79 -9.86 -25.90
C SER A 33 -5.75 -10.93 -25.53
N SER A 34 -4.45 -10.63 -25.66
CA SER A 34 -3.37 -11.53 -25.23
C SER A 34 -3.36 -11.83 -23.72
N TYR A 35 -3.97 -10.97 -22.92
CA TYR A 35 -4.03 -11.07 -21.46
C TYR A 35 -5.41 -11.46 -20.93
N HIS A 36 -6.37 -11.79 -21.80
CA HIS A 36 -7.71 -12.23 -21.38
C HIS A 36 -7.70 -13.51 -20.52
N GLN A 37 -6.65 -14.33 -20.64
CA GLN A 37 -6.44 -15.48 -19.74
C GLN A 37 -6.08 -15.11 -18.29
N TYR A 38 -5.72 -13.84 -18.03
CA TYR A 38 -5.30 -13.31 -16.73
C TYR A 38 -6.22 -12.20 -16.21
N LEU A 39 -7.48 -12.15 -16.68
CA LEU A 39 -8.45 -11.14 -16.23
C LEU A 39 -8.63 -11.15 -14.71
N ASP A 40 -8.43 -12.30 -14.09
CA ASP A 40 -8.44 -12.47 -12.64
C ASP A 40 -7.36 -11.66 -11.91
N VAL A 41 -6.18 -11.45 -12.53
CA VAL A 41 -5.09 -10.63 -11.97
C VAL A 41 -5.47 -9.15 -11.92
N PHE A 42 -6.33 -8.70 -12.82
CA PHE A 42 -6.81 -7.31 -12.87
C PHE A 42 -8.04 -7.07 -11.98
N SER A 43 -8.57 -8.11 -11.33
CA SER A 43 -9.70 -7.97 -10.40
C SER A 43 -9.23 -7.40 -9.07
N LYS A 44 -9.74 -6.22 -8.71
CA LYS A 44 -9.46 -5.56 -7.43
C LYS A 44 -9.91 -6.39 -6.23
N VAL A 45 -11.10 -7.00 -6.31
CA VAL A 45 -11.62 -7.93 -5.28
C VAL A 45 -10.69 -9.12 -5.04
N LYS A 46 -10.11 -9.68 -6.10
CA LYS A 46 -9.13 -10.79 -5.96
C LYS A 46 -7.80 -10.28 -5.41
N ALA A 47 -7.37 -9.08 -5.80
CA ALA A 47 -6.14 -8.44 -5.32
C ALA A 47 -6.20 -8.05 -3.83
N GLU A 48 -7.40 -7.85 -3.27
CA GLU A 48 -7.59 -7.57 -1.84
C GLU A 48 -7.44 -8.79 -0.93
N LYS A 49 -7.20 -9.99 -1.49
CA LYS A 49 -6.98 -11.22 -0.72
C LYS A 49 -5.50 -11.59 -0.70
N LEU A 50 -5.00 -11.95 0.49
CA LEU A 50 -3.64 -12.48 0.58
C LEU A 50 -3.51 -13.79 -0.22
N PRO A 51 -2.39 -14.00 -0.92
CA PRO A 51 -2.12 -15.28 -1.54
C PRO A 51 -2.01 -16.37 -0.46
N PRO A 52 -2.30 -17.63 -0.81
CA PRO A 52 -2.09 -18.75 0.10
C PRO A 52 -0.60 -18.88 0.46
N ASN A 53 -0.32 -19.25 1.71
CA ASN A 53 1.04 -19.48 2.20
C ASN A 53 1.81 -20.43 1.26
N CYS A 54 3.01 -20.04 0.85
CA CYS A 54 3.86 -20.82 -0.05
C CYS A 54 5.23 -21.12 0.57
N THR A 55 5.98 -22.05 -0.03
CA THR A 55 7.38 -22.31 0.36
C THR A 55 8.30 -21.11 0.16
N CYS A 56 7.81 -20.07 -0.52
CA CYS A 56 8.47 -18.82 -0.84
C CYS A 56 8.15 -17.66 0.13
N ASP A 57 7.44 -17.93 1.24
CA ASP A 57 7.07 -16.88 2.19
C ASP A 57 8.30 -16.15 2.75
N HIS A 58 8.22 -14.82 2.79
CA HIS A 58 9.33 -13.99 3.24
C HIS A 58 9.53 -14.09 4.76
N HIS A 59 10.66 -14.67 5.18
CA HIS A 59 11.04 -14.74 6.59
C HIS A 59 12.10 -13.70 6.96
N ILE A 60 11.78 -12.84 7.92
CA ILE A 60 12.74 -11.85 8.47
C ILE A 60 13.45 -12.48 9.67
N LYS A 61 14.73 -12.80 9.52
CA LYS A 61 15.57 -13.29 10.62
C LYS A 61 16.00 -12.12 11.52
N LEU A 62 15.63 -12.16 12.79
CA LEU A 62 16.00 -11.17 13.78
C LEU A 62 17.27 -11.61 14.54
N GLU A 63 18.26 -10.71 14.70
CA GLU A 63 19.54 -11.01 15.38
C GLU A 63 19.48 -10.89 16.92
N GLY A 64 18.34 -11.19 17.54
CA GLY A 64 18.20 -11.27 19.01
C GLY A 64 18.28 -9.94 19.78
N SER A 65 18.44 -8.81 19.09
CA SER A 65 18.34 -7.48 19.71
C SER A 65 16.93 -6.94 19.56
N LEU A 66 16.32 -6.53 20.67
CA LEU A 66 15.03 -5.84 20.67
C LEU A 66 15.21 -4.42 20.12
N PRO A 67 14.34 -3.95 19.21
CA PRO A 67 14.39 -2.56 18.77
C PRO A 67 14.14 -1.64 19.97
N PRO A 68 14.81 -0.47 20.03
CA PRO A 68 14.53 0.50 21.08
C PRO A 68 13.06 0.94 21.00
N VAL A 69 12.38 0.95 22.13
CA VAL A 69 11.01 1.46 22.23
C VAL A 69 11.03 2.95 21.87
N ARG A 70 10.33 3.31 20.80
CA ARG A 70 10.21 4.71 20.35
C ARG A 70 8.90 5.29 20.83
N VAL A 71 8.93 6.58 21.13
CA VAL A 71 7.74 7.36 21.51
C VAL A 71 6.80 7.45 20.30
N VAL A 72 5.50 7.27 20.54
CA VAL A 72 4.47 7.47 19.53
C VAL A 72 4.32 8.97 19.27
N TYR A 73 4.37 9.38 18.01
CA TYR A 73 4.15 10.78 17.64
C TYR A 73 2.71 11.20 17.93
N SER A 74 2.51 12.43 18.40
CA SER A 74 1.17 13.01 18.55
C SER A 74 0.50 13.12 17.18
N LEU A 75 -0.73 12.62 17.08
CA LEU A 75 -1.52 12.65 15.85
C LEU A 75 -2.57 13.76 15.92
N SER A 76 -2.81 14.43 14.79
CA SER A 76 -4.00 15.26 14.61
C SER A 76 -5.27 14.40 14.52
N ASN A 77 -6.44 15.03 14.62
CA ASN A 77 -7.72 14.32 14.47
C ASN A 77 -7.83 13.65 13.09
N GLN A 78 -7.48 14.38 12.02
CA GLN A 78 -7.51 13.86 10.65
C GLN A 78 -6.60 12.64 10.47
N GLU A 79 -5.38 12.69 11.02
CA GLU A 79 -4.43 11.57 10.96
C GLU A 79 -4.91 10.37 11.78
N SER A 80 -5.52 10.62 12.94
CA SER A 80 -6.06 9.58 13.81
C SER A 80 -7.22 8.84 13.15
N ASP A 81 -8.12 9.55 12.50
CA ASP A 81 -9.26 8.95 11.78
C ASP A 81 -8.78 8.18 10.54
N THR A 82 -7.84 8.75 9.79
CA THR A 82 -7.20 8.07 8.66
C THR A 82 -6.52 6.77 9.11
N LEU A 83 -5.81 6.79 10.24
CA LEU A 83 -5.14 5.61 10.78
C LEU A 83 -6.13 4.53 11.22
N ARG A 84 -7.22 4.92 11.89
CA ARG A 84 -8.27 3.98 12.31
C ARG A 84 -8.92 3.30 11.12
N ASN A 85 -9.30 4.08 10.10
CA ASN A 85 -9.90 3.55 8.88
C ASN A 85 -8.95 2.60 8.15
N TYR A 86 -7.68 3.00 8.00
CA TYR A 86 -6.65 2.14 7.42
C TYR A 86 -6.52 0.82 8.20
N ILE A 87 -6.49 0.86 9.53
CA ILE A 87 -6.38 -0.36 10.34
C ILE A 87 -7.61 -1.24 10.17
N SER A 88 -8.83 -0.69 10.24
CA SER A 88 -10.05 -1.48 10.10
C SER A 88 -10.15 -2.14 8.74
N GLU A 89 -9.88 -1.40 7.66
CA GLU A 89 -9.91 -1.91 6.29
C GLU A 89 -8.89 -3.05 6.09
N ASN A 90 -7.66 -2.89 6.59
CA ASN A 90 -6.63 -3.91 6.43
C ASN A 90 -6.85 -5.15 7.32
N ILE A 91 -7.55 -5.00 8.46
CA ILE A 91 -7.99 -6.14 9.26
C ILE A 91 -9.09 -6.91 8.53
N GLU A 92 -10.07 -6.19 7.97
CA GLU A 92 -11.17 -6.80 7.20
C GLU A 92 -10.67 -7.54 5.96
N LYS A 93 -9.69 -6.96 5.25
CA LYS A 93 -8.99 -7.60 4.12
C LYS A 93 -8.09 -8.77 4.54
N GLY A 94 -7.76 -8.87 5.83
CA GLY A 94 -6.84 -9.88 6.36
C GLY A 94 -5.37 -9.59 6.06
N PHE A 95 -5.01 -8.37 5.63
CA PHE A 95 -3.63 -7.96 5.38
C PHE A 95 -2.82 -7.78 6.66
N ILE A 96 -3.48 -7.35 7.74
CA ILE A 96 -2.87 -7.21 9.07
C ILE A 96 -3.70 -7.92 10.12
N GLN A 97 -3.05 -8.33 11.20
CA GLN A 97 -3.69 -8.92 12.37
C GLN A 97 -3.07 -8.37 13.66
N PRO A 98 -3.81 -8.35 14.77
CA PRO A 98 -3.24 -8.02 16.08
C PRO A 98 -2.08 -8.95 16.42
N SER A 99 -0.96 -8.39 16.87
CA SER A 99 0.24 -9.15 17.25
C SER A 99 0.74 -8.73 18.63
N SER A 100 1.27 -9.67 19.40
CA SER A 100 1.87 -9.42 20.73
C SER A 100 3.39 -9.16 20.67
N SER A 101 3.93 -8.74 19.53
CA SER A 101 5.37 -8.45 19.37
C SER A 101 5.80 -7.21 20.17
N SER A 102 7.11 -7.01 20.32
CA SER A 102 7.67 -5.75 20.83
C SER A 102 7.11 -4.54 20.05
N PRO A 103 7.09 -3.33 20.65
CA PRO A 103 6.55 -2.14 20.00
C PRO A 103 7.07 -1.99 18.57
N GLY A 104 6.12 -1.93 17.64
CA GLY A 104 6.41 -1.86 16.22
C GLY A 104 7.03 -0.52 15.80
N PRO A 105 7.43 -0.40 14.53
CA PRO A 105 7.87 0.87 13.96
C PRO A 105 6.80 1.97 14.10
N PRO A 106 7.20 3.25 14.20
CA PRO A 106 6.25 4.35 14.22
C PRO A 106 5.54 4.49 12.86
N VAL A 107 4.30 4.97 12.92
CA VAL A 107 3.49 5.36 11.75
C VAL A 107 3.78 6.81 11.37
N LEU A 108 3.91 7.07 10.08
CA LEU A 108 4.09 8.39 9.48
C LEU A 108 2.96 8.68 8.50
N PHE A 109 2.71 9.96 8.26
CA PHE A 109 1.64 10.42 7.37
C PHE A 109 2.24 11.30 6.27
N VAL A 110 1.81 11.07 5.03
CA VAL A 110 2.20 11.90 3.88
C VAL A 110 0.95 12.36 3.15
N LYS A 111 0.87 13.67 2.93
CA LYS A 111 -0.19 14.28 2.12
C LYS A 111 0.04 13.96 0.64
N LYS A 112 -1.03 13.58 -0.05
CA LYS A 112 -1.03 13.42 -1.50
C LYS A 112 -1.08 14.79 -2.21
N LYS A 113 -0.90 14.79 -3.54
CA LYS A 113 -0.85 15.98 -4.42
C LYS A 113 -2.12 16.83 -4.34
N ASP A 114 -3.27 16.19 -4.14
CA ASP A 114 -4.60 16.77 -3.94
C ASP A 114 -4.74 17.56 -2.61
N GLY A 115 -3.78 17.42 -1.69
CA GLY A 115 -3.71 18.19 -0.44
C GLY A 115 -4.73 17.79 0.63
N ALA A 116 -5.80 17.08 0.25
CA ALA A 116 -6.85 16.61 1.15
C ALA A 116 -6.58 15.21 1.70
N SER A 117 -6.09 14.29 0.87
CA SER A 117 -5.91 12.89 1.28
C SER A 117 -4.53 12.59 1.85
N ILE A 118 -4.50 11.68 2.82
CA ILE A 118 -3.31 11.33 3.59
C ILE A 118 -3.04 9.83 3.43
N ARG A 119 -1.78 9.45 3.18
CA ARG A 119 -1.33 8.07 3.16
C ARG A 119 -0.66 7.70 4.47
N VAL A 120 -0.97 6.50 4.96
CA VAL A 120 -0.30 5.86 6.10
C VAL A 120 1.01 5.22 5.61
N LEU A 121 2.11 5.51 6.30
CA LEU A 121 3.44 4.97 6.03
C LEU A 121 3.99 4.31 7.30
N ILE A 122 4.67 3.18 7.13
CA ILE A 122 5.33 2.47 8.23
C ILE A 122 6.83 2.72 8.18
N SER A 123 7.40 3.29 9.23
CA SER A 123 8.82 3.65 9.27
C SER A 123 9.71 2.45 9.60
N THR A 124 10.27 1.79 8.59
CA THR A 124 11.13 0.60 8.76
C THR A 124 12.56 0.90 9.21
N ASN A 125 12.91 2.19 9.36
CA ASN A 125 14.26 2.63 9.76
C ASN A 125 14.70 2.07 11.12
N SER A 126 13.76 1.74 12.03
CA SER A 126 14.07 1.08 13.31
C SER A 126 14.38 -0.41 13.16
N MET A 127 13.84 -1.09 12.14
CA MET A 127 13.99 -2.52 11.92
C MET A 127 15.30 -2.85 11.18
N LEU A 128 15.72 -1.99 10.24
CA LEU A 128 16.97 -2.14 9.49
C LEU A 128 18.24 -1.97 10.35
N LEU A 129 18.13 -1.31 11.50
CA LEU A 129 19.23 -1.17 12.48
C LEU A 129 19.59 -2.50 13.16
N LEU A 130 18.68 -3.48 13.16
CA LEU A 130 18.88 -4.79 13.76
C LEU A 130 19.50 -5.82 12.80
N GLY A 131 19.53 -5.53 11.49
CA GLY A 131 20.10 -6.40 10.45
C GLY A 131 21.45 -5.93 9.90
N ARG A 132 22.07 -4.91 10.50
CA ARG A 132 23.37 -4.36 10.05
C ARG A 132 24.45 -4.49 11.12
N ARG A 133 24.87 -5.72 11.40
CA ARG A 133 26.13 -6.00 12.09
C ARG A 133 26.80 -7.27 11.55
N SER A 134 27.41 -7.20 10.36
CA SER A 134 28.75 -7.78 10.10
C SER A 134 29.11 -7.57 8.62
N ILE A 135 29.81 -6.47 8.33
CA ILE A 135 30.86 -6.46 7.32
C ILE A 135 32.02 -5.74 8.00
N LEU A 136 32.82 -6.54 8.70
CA LEU A 136 34.27 -6.51 8.87
C LEU A 136 34.64 -7.61 9.88
#